data_AF-A0A924E878-F1
#
_entry.id   AF-A0A924E878-F1
#
_cell.length_a   1.000
_cell.length_b   1.000
_cell.length_c   1.000
_cell.angle_alpha   90.00
_cell.angle_beta   90.00
_cell.angle_gamma   90.00
#
_symmetry.space_group_name_H-M   'P 1'
#
loop_
_entity.id
_entity.type
_entity.pdbx_description
1 polymer ?
#
loop_
_entity_poly.entity_id
_entity_poly.type
_entity_poly.pdbx_seq_one_letter_code
_entity_poly.pdbx_strand_id
1 'polypeptide(L)'
;MSLEPFQHSAALSLGVELELQLVNTHDYDLAPYAEDMLRLMAKTPLPGSVVPEMTSSMIEISTGVCQSSSEVLGQLTQVRDALVKSADKLNIAVVGGGTHPFQQWHERRIYDKPRFRELSELYGYLPKQFTIFGQHVHVGCPDADTA
;
A
#
# COMPACT_ATOMS: atom_id res chain seq x y z
N MET A 1 -22.95 -8.21 -14.08
CA MET A 1 -23.09 -8.06 -12.62
C MET A 1 -23.75 -6.73 -12.35
N SER A 2 -24.75 -6.68 -11.48
CA SER A 2 -25.26 -5.41 -10.95
C SER A 2 -24.26 -4.85 -9.94
N LEU A 3 -24.20 -3.52 -9.82
CA LEU A 3 -23.44 -2.88 -8.74
C LEU A 3 -24.08 -3.19 -7.39
N GLU A 4 -23.27 -3.19 -6.34
CA GLU A 4 -23.78 -3.28 -4.97
C GLU A 4 -24.53 -1.99 -4.57
N PRO A 5 -25.50 -2.07 -3.65
CA PRO A 5 -26.13 -0.88 -3.09
C PRO A 5 -25.09 0.02 -2.40
N PHE A 6 -25.25 1.34 -2.55
CA PHE A 6 -24.36 2.31 -1.92
C PHE A 6 -24.46 2.22 -0.38
N GLN A 7 -23.32 2.06 0.30
CA GLN A 7 -23.29 1.95 1.76
C GLN A 7 -23.30 3.33 2.42
N HIS A 8 -24.17 3.51 3.42
CA HIS A 8 -24.25 4.75 4.19
C HIS A 8 -23.00 4.94 5.06
N SER A 9 -22.27 6.04 4.87
CA SER A 9 -21.09 6.40 5.66
C SER A 9 -21.30 7.66 6.48
N ALA A 10 -20.54 7.84 7.56
CA ALA A 10 -20.50 9.13 8.25
C ALA A 10 -19.95 10.20 7.31
N ALA A 11 -20.69 11.30 7.13
CA ALA A 11 -20.33 12.36 6.21
C ALA A 11 -18.94 12.93 6.53
N LEU A 12 -18.10 13.07 5.51
CA LEU A 12 -16.73 13.60 5.58
C LEU A 12 -15.76 12.79 6.46
N SER A 13 -16.12 11.55 6.82
CA SER A 13 -15.14 10.60 7.36
C SER A 13 -14.04 10.29 6.34
N LEU A 14 -12.86 9.92 6.81
CA LEU A 14 -11.66 9.76 5.99
C LEU A 14 -11.08 8.35 6.12
N GLY A 15 -10.68 7.76 5.00
CA GLY A 15 -9.73 6.64 4.95
C GLY A 15 -8.56 7.03 4.07
N VAL A 16 -7.32 6.75 4.50
CA VAL A 16 -6.12 7.07 3.71
C VAL A 16 -5.30 5.82 3.48
N GLU A 17 -4.89 5.63 2.23
CA GLU A 17 -4.00 4.56 1.78
C GLU A 17 -2.72 5.16 1.22
N LEU A 18 -1.59 4.51 1.49
CA LEU A 18 -0.28 4.86 0.95
C LEU A 18 0.41 3.60 0.43
N GLU A 19 0.74 3.62 -0.86
CA GLU A 19 1.64 2.65 -1.47
C GLU A 19 3.09 3.13 -1.24
N LEU A 20 3.92 2.28 -0.66
CA LEU A 20 5.27 2.61 -0.25
C LEU A 20 6.29 1.68 -0.91
N GLN A 21 7.46 2.24 -1.19
CA GLN A 21 8.58 1.57 -1.80
C GLN A 21 9.41 0.86 -0.72
N LEU A 22 9.76 -0.41 -0.95
CA LEU A 22 10.77 -1.12 -0.19
C LEU A 22 12.09 -1.05 -0.97
N VAL A 23 13.13 -0.46 -0.39
CA VAL A 23 14.43 -0.28 -1.06
C VAL A 23 15.57 -0.89 -0.27
N ASN A 24 16.58 -1.41 -0.97
CA ASN A 24 17.80 -1.93 -0.36
C ASN A 24 18.65 -0.76 0.16
N THR A 25 19.22 -0.87 1.37
CA THR A 25 20.05 0.20 1.95
C THR A 25 21.46 0.30 1.34
N HIS A 26 21.87 -0.64 0.47
CA HIS A 26 23.18 -0.61 -0.17
C HIS A 26 23.19 0.20 -1.48
N ASP A 27 22.23 -0.05 -2.37
CA ASP A 27 22.14 0.55 -3.71
C ASP A 27 20.89 1.42 -3.90
N TYR A 28 19.97 1.42 -2.93
CA TYR A 28 18.70 2.13 -2.94
C TYR A 28 17.76 1.74 -4.09
N ASP A 29 17.93 0.58 -4.74
CA ASP A 29 16.94 0.07 -5.69
C ASP A 29 15.81 -0.70 -4.96
N LEU A 30 14.67 -0.84 -5.63
CA LEU A 30 13.51 -1.60 -5.13
C LEU A 30 13.89 -3.04 -4.80
N ALA A 31 13.53 -3.47 -3.60
CA ALA A 31 13.90 -4.76 -3.05
C ALA A 31 12.66 -5.63 -2.78
N PRO A 32 12.64 -6.91 -3.20
CA PRO A 32 11.44 -7.74 -3.19
C PRO A 32 11.13 -8.36 -1.81
N TYR A 33 10.95 -7.52 -0.79
CA TYR A 33 10.79 -7.94 0.62
C TYR A 33 9.36 -7.82 1.18
N ALA A 34 8.34 -7.61 0.34
CA ALA A 34 6.96 -7.42 0.81
C ALA A 34 6.47 -8.59 1.69
N GLU A 35 6.75 -9.85 1.31
CA GLU A 35 6.34 -11.02 2.11
C GLU A 35 6.99 -11.05 3.49
N ASP A 36 8.30 -10.80 3.55
CA ASP A 36 9.05 -10.73 4.81
C ASP A 36 8.56 -9.60 5.71
N MET A 37 8.32 -8.42 5.12
CA MET A 37 7.78 -7.26 5.81
C MET A 37 6.40 -7.59 6.42
N LEU A 38 5.49 -8.15 5.63
CA LEU A 38 4.15 -8.52 6.11
C LEU A 38 4.19 -9.51 7.27
N ARG A 39 5.09 -10.50 7.21
CA ARG A 39 5.29 -11.47 8.29
C ARG A 39 5.78 -10.82 9.59
N LEU A 40 6.60 -9.79 9.51
CA LEU A 40 7.04 -9.02 10.68
C LEU A 40 5.92 -8.13 11.21
N MET A 41 5.21 -7.45 10.32
CA MET A 41 4.11 -6.53 10.65
C MET A 41 2.93 -7.24 11.30
N ALA A 42 2.61 -8.48 10.89
CA ALA A 42 1.55 -9.30 11.48
C ALA A 42 1.72 -9.57 12.99
N LYS A 43 2.91 -9.34 13.55
CA LYS A 43 3.21 -9.50 14.99
C LYS A 43 2.89 -8.24 15.80
N THR A 44 2.55 -7.13 15.15
CA THR A 44 2.30 -5.84 15.79
C THR A 44 0.84 -5.46 15.55
N PRO A 45 0.02 -5.31 16.61
CA PRO A 45 -1.31 -4.74 16.46
C PRO A 45 -1.22 -3.31 15.97
N LEU A 46 -1.92 -2.99 14.89
CA LEU A 46 -1.89 -1.68 14.26
C LEU A 46 -3.31 -1.18 13.98
N PRO A 47 -3.54 0.14 13.98
CA PRO A 47 -4.73 0.70 13.39
C PRO A 47 -4.70 0.47 11.86
N GLY A 48 -5.85 0.14 11.28
CA GLY A 48 -5.98 -0.08 9.84
C GLY A 48 -5.35 -1.39 9.37
N SER A 49 -4.74 -1.40 8.18
CA SER A 49 -4.18 -2.62 7.59
C SER A 49 -2.89 -2.37 6.81
N VAL A 50 -2.10 -3.44 6.67
CA VAL A 50 -0.88 -3.47 5.85
C VAL A 50 -1.00 -4.67 4.94
N VAL A 51 -0.97 -4.44 3.63
CA VAL A 51 -1.24 -5.47 2.61
C VAL A 51 -0.18 -5.43 1.51
N PRO A 52 0.06 -6.55 0.82
CA PRO A 52 0.93 -6.52 -0.35
C PRO A 52 0.20 -5.90 -1.53
N GLU A 53 0.98 -5.30 -2.42
CA GLU A 53 0.49 -4.75 -3.68
C GLU A 53 1.09 -5.49 -4.89
N MET A 54 0.79 -5.03 -6.11
CA MET A 54 1.16 -5.67 -7.38
C MET A 54 2.60 -6.20 -7.45
N THR A 55 3.58 -5.45 -6.94
CA THR A 55 4.99 -5.86 -6.97
C THR A 55 5.51 -6.24 -5.59
N SER A 56 6.46 -7.18 -5.54
CA SER A 56 7.07 -7.66 -4.28
C SER A 56 7.92 -6.61 -3.56
N SER A 57 8.15 -5.46 -4.20
CA SER A 57 8.87 -4.31 -3.63
C SER A 57 7.95 -3.19 -3.16
N MET A 58 6.64 -3.44 -3.13
CA MET A 58 5.64 -2.48 -2.72
C MET A 58 4.83 -3.03 -1.55
N ILE A 59 4.48 -2.14 -0.63
CA ILE A 59 3.53 -2.42 0.42
C ILE A 59 2.51 -1.29 0.47
N GLU A 60 1.24 -1.64 0.66
CA GLU A 60 0.19 -0.67 0.89
C GLU A 60 -0.14 -0.65 2.38
N ILE A 61 -0.26 0.56 2.92
CA ILE A 61 -0.80 0.78 4.26
C ILE A 61 -2.08 1.57 4.18
N SER A 62 -3.03 1.27 5.06
CA SER A 62 -4.31 1.96 5.15
C SER A 62 -4.65 2.31 6.59
N THR A 63 -5.32 3.45 6.80
CA THR A 63 -5.94 3.77 8.09
C THR A 63 -7.25 3.00 8.27
N GLY A 64 -7.79 3.00 9.49
CA GLY A 64 -9.23 2.80 9.68
C GLY A 64 -10.03 4.00 9.17
N VAL A 65 -11.35 3.97 9.39
CA VAL A 65 -12.23 5.12 9.13
C VAL A 65 -12.02 6.15 10.24
N CYS A 66 -11.50 7.30 9.88
CA CYS A 66 -11.15 8.41 10.76
C CYS A 66 -12.17 9.55 10.66
N GLN A 67 -12.32 10.35 11.72
CA GLN A 67 -13.22 11.52 11.74
C GLN A 67 -12.49 12.84 11.50
N SER A 68 -11.15 12.82 11.43
CA SER A 68 -10.36 14.02 11.15
C SER A 68 -8.99 13.67 10.55
N SER A 69 -8.36 14.65 9.90
CA SER A 69 -6.98 14.52 9.42
C SER A 69 -5.96 14.29 10.55
N SER A 70 -6.24 14.79 11.75
CA SER A 70 -5.37 14.57 12.92
C SER A 70 -5.38 13.10 13.36
N GLU A 71 -6.53 12.44 13.27
CA GLU A 71 -6.66 11.02 13.57
C GLU A 71 -5.97 10.17 12.50
N VAL A 72 -6.14 10.51 11.22
CA VAL A 72 -5.40 9.90 10.11
C VAL A 72 -3.90 9.96 10.36
N LEU A 73 -3.36 11.15 10.67
CA LEU A 73 -1.94 11.34 10.94
C LEU A 73 -1.47 10.50 12.14
N GLY A 74 -2.27 10.41 13.19
CA GLY A 74 -1.99 9.59 14.37
C GLY A 74 -1.91 8.09 14.04
N GLN A 75 -2.83 7.57 13.22
CA GLN A 75 -2.80 6.18 12.79
C GLN A 75 -1.62 5.89 11.86
N LEU A 76 -1.40 6.73 10.84
CA LEU A 76 -0.27 6.58 9.90
C LEU A 76 1.09 6.65 10.62
N THR A 77 1.21 7.49 11.64
CA THR A 77 2.42 7.59 12.46
C THR A 77 2.73 6.26 13.17
N GLN A 78 1.72 5.61 13.75
CA GLN A 78 1.90 4.30 14.41
C GLN A 78 2.32 3.22 13.41
N VAL A 79 1.68 3.17 12.24
CA VAL A 79 2.02 2.21 11.18
C VAL A 79 3.43 2.45 10.65
N ARG A 80 3.81 3.71 10.41
CA ARG A 80 5.17 4.10 10.00
C ARG A 80 6.22 3.60 10.98
N ASP A 81 6.02 3.82 12.28
CA ASP A 81 7.02 3.44 13.29
C ASP A 81 7.21 1.91 13.34
N ALA A 82 6.13 1.14 13.16
CA ALA A 82 6.21 -0.31 13.05
C ALA A 82 6.88 -0.78 11.75
N LEU A 83 6.61 -0.10 10.62
CA LEU A 83 7.28 -0.35 9.34
C LEU A 83 8.78 -0.14 9.44
N VAL A 84 9.23 1.02 9.95
CA VAL A 84 10.66 1.35 10.09
C VAL A 84 11.37 0.31 10.96
N LYS A 85 10.78 -0.02 12.12
CA LYS A 85 11.35 -1.05 13.02
C LYS A 85 11.42 -2.44 12.38
N SER A 86 10.51 -2.75 11.46
CA SER A 86 10.53 -4.02 10.73
C SER A 86 11.54 -3.99 9.58
N ALA A 87 11.68 -2.85 8.90
CA ALA A 87 12.65 -2.62 7.83
C ALA A 87 14.10 -2.76 8.34
N ASP A 88 14.39 -2.24 9.53
CA ASP A 88 15.70 -2.38 10.19
C ASP A 88 16.13 -3.86 10.34
N LYS A 89 15.17 -4.77 10.59
CA LYS A 89 15.46 -6.21 10.73
C LYS A 89 15.75 -6.89 9.40
N LEU A 90 15.30 -6.30 8.29
CA LEU A 90 15.46 -6.82 6.94
C LEU A 90 16.61 -6.15 6.18
N ASN A 91 17.28 -5.16 6.79
CA ASN A 91 18.28 -4.30 6.13
C ASN A 91 17.73 -3.64 4.86
N ILE A 92 16.50 -3.13 4.95
CA ILE A 92 15.86 -2.34 3.90
C ILE A 92 15.37 -1.02 4.48
N ALA A 93 15.02 -0.07 3.61
CA ALA A 93 14.32 1.16 3.98
C ALA A 93 12.94 1.22 3.33
N VAL A 94 12.06 2.02 3.91
CA VAL A 94 10.72 2.33 3.37
C VAL A 94 10.72 3.77 2.89
N VAL A 95 10.31 4.00 1.64
CA VAL A 95 10.34 5.32 0.99
C VAL A 95 8.99 5.60 0.33
N GLY A 96 8.58 6.87 0.29
CA GLY A 96 7.42 7.31 -0.50
C GLY A 96 7.80 7.73 -1.91
N GLY A 97 6.94 8.53 -2.56
CA GLY A 97 7.18 9.12 -3.88
C GLY A 97 6.56 8.29 -5.01
N GLY A 98 5.97 8.99 -5.99
CA GLY A 98 5.08 8.37 -6.98
C GLY A 98 5.74 7.42 -7.98
N THR A 99 7.05 7.52 -8.16
CA THR A 99 7.86 6.61 -8.97
C THR A 99 9.21 6.38 -8.30
N HIS A 100 9.82 5.23 -8.59
CA HIS A 100 11.21 5.01 -8.23
C HIS A 100 12.12 5.59 -9.34
N PRO A 101 13.07 6.51 -9.04
CA PRO A 101 13.75 7.33 -10.05
C PRO A 101 14.54 6.58 -11.13
N PHE A 102 15.11 5.43 -10.78
CA PHE A 102 16.00 4.67 -11.67
C PHE A 102 15.61 3.18 -11.80
N GLN A 103 14.38 2.82 -11.41
CA GLN A 103 13.97 1.42 -11.44
C GLN A 103 13.99 0.84 -12.87
N GLN A 104 14.28 -0.44 -13.01
CA GLN A 104 14.16 -1.15 -14.27
C GLN A 104 12.99 -2.14 -14.20
N TRP A 105 11.97 -1.92 -15.03
CA TRP A 105 10.71 -2.68 -14.98
C TRP A 105 10.92 -4.20 -15.13
N HIS A 106 11.89 -4.64 -15.93
CA HIS A 106 12.08 -6.06 -16.25
C HIS A 106 12.58 -6.87 -15.04
N GLU A 107 13.22 -6.22 -14.08
CA GLU A 107 13.72 -6.81 -12.84
C GLU A 107 12.63 -6.93 -11.76
N ARG A 108 11.49 -6.26 -11.95
CA ARG A 108 10.41 -6.25 -10.96
C ARG A 108 9.69 -7.60 -10.92
N ARG A 109 9.37 -8.03 -9.69
CA ARG A 109 8.70 -9.29 -9.39
C ARG A 109 7.25 -9.03 -9.00
N ILE A 110 6.32 -9.69 -9.68
CA ILE A 110 4.89 -9.64 -9.31
C ILE A 110 4.72 -10.39 -7.99
N TYR A 111 3.98 -9.80 -7.07
CA TYR A 111 3.67 -10.44 -5.80
C TYR A 111 2.79 -11.67 -6.02
N ASP A 112 3.04 -12.74 -5.27
CA ASP A 112 2.35 -14.01 -5.48
C ASP A 112 0.92 -14.03 -4.89
N LYS A 113 -0.03 -13.44 -5.61
CA LYS A 113 -1.48 -13.52 -5.35
C LYS A 113 -2.26 -13.85 -6.63
N PRO A 114 -3.35 -14.65 -6.56
CA PRO A 114 -4.14 -15.02 -7.74
C PRO A 114 -4.56 -13.83 -8.62
N ARG A 115 -5.10 -12.76 -8.01
CA ARG A 115 -5.50 -11.54 -8.71
C ARG A 115 -4.36 -10.90 -9.51
N PHE A 116 -3.14 -10.88 -8.96
CA PHE A 116 -1.99 -10.27 -9.63
C PHE A 116 -1.44 -11.17 -10.75
N ARG A 117 -1.52 -12.50 -10.59
CA ARG A 117 -1.21 -13.45 -11.66
C ARG A 117 -2.16 -13.29 -12.84
N GLU A 118 -3.47 -13.19 -12.60
CA GLU A 118 -4.48 -12.95 -13.63
C GLU A 118 -4.20 -11.66 -14.41
N LEU A 119 -3.86 -10.57 -13.72
CA LEU A 119 -3.48 -9.30 -14.36
C LEU A 119 -2.20 -9.42 -15.17
N SER A 120 -1.20 -10.18 -14.68
CA SER A 120 0.02 -10.45 -15.44
C SER A 120 -0.23 -11.33 -16.66
N GLU A 121 -1.16 -12.28 -16.61
CA GLU A 121 -1.55 -13.11 -17.75
C GLU A 121 -2.31 -12.30 -18.80
N LEU A 122 -3.19 -11.39 -18.37
CA LEU A 122 -3.98 -10.54 -19.25
C LEU A 122 -3.15 -9.47 -19.96
N TYR A 123 -2.23 -8.83 -19.23
CA TYR A 123 -1.49 -7.65 -19.72
C TYR A 123 0.00 -7.92 -19.98
N GLY A 124 0.49 -9.13 -19.73
CA GLY A 124 1.89 -9.51 -19.93
C GLY A 124 2.84 -8.70 -19.05
N TYR A 125 3.74 -7.94 -19.69
CA TYR A 125 4.78 -7.18 -18.99
C TYR A 125 4.32 -5.79 -18.51
N LEU A 126 3.16 -5.29 -18.96
CA LEU A 126 2.69 -3.95 -18.62
C LEU A 126 2.55 -3.70 -17.11
N PRO A 127 2.05 -4.64 -16.28
CA PRO A 127 1.97 -4.43 -14.83
C PRO A 127 3.32 -4.19 -14.17
N LYS A 128 4.42 -4.67 -14.76
CA LYS A 128 5.77 -4.39 -14.26
C LYS A 128 6.22 -2.96 -14.56
N GLN A 129 5.73 -2.35 -15.64
CA GLN A 129 6.03 -0.96 -15.99
C GLN A 129 5.27 0.03 -15.11
N PHE A 130 4.07 -0.34 -14.66
CA PHE A 130 3.26 0.44 -13.73
C PHE A 130 3.68 0.27 -12.27
N THR A 131 4.99 0.25 -12.00
CA THR A 131 5.50 0.37 -10.62
C THR A 131 5.46 1.86 -10.23
N ILE A 132 4.24 2.34 -10.00
CA ILE A 132 3.90 3.66 -9.48
C ILE A 132 3.38 3.49 -8.06
N PHE A 133 3.50 4.53 -7.24
CA PHE A 133 3.11 4.49 -5.83
C PHE A 133 2.12 5.62 -5.54
N GLY A 134 0.91 5.26 -5.16
CA GLY A 134 -0.20 6.16 -4.92
C GLY A 134 -0.36 6.59 -3.46
N GLN A 135 -1.06 7.72 -3.31
CA GLN A 135 -1.79 8.05 -2.10
C GLN A 135 -3.27 8.11 -2.47
N HIS A 136 -4.09 7.33 -1.79
CA HIS A 136 -5.54 7.35 -1.97
C HIS A 136 -6.22 7.93 -0.74
N VAL A 137 -7.25 8.75 -0.96
CA VAL A 137 -8.05 9.34 0.11
C VAL A 137 -9.51 9.05 -0.19
N HIS A 138 -10.14 8.30 0.70
CA HIS A 138 -11.54 7.96 0.67
C HIS A 138 -12.30 8.93 1.58
N VAL A 139 -13.39 9.50 1.06
CA VAL A 139 -14.26 10.42 1.81
C VAL A 139 -15.64 9.78 1.94
N GLY A 140 -16.13 9.66 3.17
CA GLY A 140 -17.44 9.08 3.45
C GLY A 140 -18.59 10.00 3.03
N CYS A 141 -19.55 9.45 2.30
CA CYS A 141 -20.79 10.12 1.90
C CYS A 141 -22.00 9.41 2.53
N PRO A 142 -23.03 10.14 2.95
CA PRO A 142 -24.20 9.55 3.62
C PRO A 142 -25.05 8.70 2.66
N ASP A 143 -25.14 9.08 1.38
CA ASP A 143 -25.94 8.39 0.38
C ASP A 143 -25.34 8.55 -1.03
N ALA A 144 -25.93 7.83 -1.99
CA ALA A 144 -25.46 7.78 -3.37
C ALA A 144 -25.65 9.11 -4.12
N ASP A 145 -26.67 9.89 -3.78
CA ASP A 145 -26.93 11.17 -4.45
C ASP A 145 -25.92 12.25 -4.01
N THR A 146 -25.36 12.11 -2.80
CA THR A 146 -24.37 13.03 -2.23
C THR A 146 -22.92 12.68 -2.61
N ALA A 147 -22.67 11.47 -3.11
CA ALA A 147 -21.33 10.98 -3.46
C ALA A 147 -20.82 11.51 -4.80
#